data_AF-A0A8J9WID6-F1
#
_entry.id   AF-A0A8J9WID6-F1
#
_cell.length_a   1.000
_cell.length_b   1.000
_cell.length_c   1.000
_cell.angle_alpha   90.00
_cell.angle_beta   90.00
_cell.angle_gamma   90.00
#
_symmetry.space_group_name_H-M   'P 1'
#
loop_
_entity.id
_entity.type
_entity.pdbx_description
1 polymer ?
#
loop_
_entity_poly.entity_id
_entity_poly.type
_entity_poly.pdbx_seq_one_letter_code
_entity_poly.pdbx_strand_id
1 'polypeptide(L)'
;MFLRALGVFTGRGRRVPRKGFTQLTSKLGPKNFYKGKGVPSTGHHTRKGTYVILKDRLPDYIVPDLTGFKLKPYVAYESKVVEAKK
;
A
#
# COMPACT_ATOMS: atom_id res chain seq x y z
N MET A 1 25.11 37.06 -8.93
CA MET A 1 25.38 35.61 -8.75
C MET A 1 24.90 35.07 -7.39
N PHE A 2 23.86 35.66 -6.76
CA PHE A 2 23.42 35.27 -5.40
C PHE A 2 21.93 34.93 -5.27
N LEU A 3 21.14 35.02 -6.35
CA LEU A 3 19.68 34.82 -6.31
C LEU A 3 19.19 33.51 -6.95
N ARG A 4 20.03 32.47 -7.00
CA ARG A 4 19.66 31.13 -7.50
C ARG A 4 19.71 30.02 -6.45
N ALA A 5 20.10 30.32 -5.21
CA ALA A 5 20.27 29.32 -4.16
C ALA A 5 19.00 29.03 -3.34
N LEU A 6 18.04 29.96 -3.28
CA LEU A 6 16.88 29.83 -2.39
C LEU A 6 15.74 28.96 -2.97
N GLY A 7 15.65 28.84 -4.30
CA GLY A 7 14.55 28.15 -4.98
C GLY A 7 14.63 26.62 -4.98
N VAL A 8 15.77 26.03 -4.58
CA VAL A 8 15.95 24.57 -4.55
C VAL A 8 15.48 23.98 -3.21
N PHE A 9 15.27 24.80 -2.18
CA PHE A 9 14.86 24.33 -0.85
C PHE A 9 13.33 24.16 -0.69
N THR A 10 12.52 24.91 -1.43
CA THR A 10 11.05 24.88 -1.34
C THR A 10 10.39 23.79 -2.19
N GLY A 11 11.16 23.09 -3.03
CA GLY A 11 10.69 22.03 -3.93
C GLY A 11 10.59 20.64 -3.31
N ARG A 12 10.63 20.48 -1.97
CA ARG A 12 10.27 19.22 -1.30
C ARG A 12 8.74 19.03 -1.28
N GLY A 13 8.10 19.13 -2.44
CA GLY A 13 6.80 18.50 -2.64
C GLY A 13 6.98 17.03 -2.28
N ARG A 14 6.09 16.50 -1.43
CA ARG A 14 6.07 15.14 -0.88
C ARG A 14 6.46 14.09 -1.93
N ARG A 15 7.75 13.92 -2.18
CA ARG A 15 8.26 12.85 -3.00
C ARG A 15 8.18 11.67 -2.06
N VAL A 16 7.08 10.92 -2.12
CA VAL A 16 6.98 9.60 -1.51
C VAL A 16 8.32 8.93 -1.84
N PRO A 17 9.15 8.59 -0.84
CA PRO A 17 10.42 7.96 -1.15
C PRO A 17 10.03 6.68 -1.90
N ARG A 18 10.24 6.67 -3.22
CA ARG A 18 10.21 5.42 -3.97
C ARG A 18 11.22 4.58 -3.22
N LYS A 19 10.87 3.36 -2.80
CA LYS A 19 11.85 2.38 -2.32
C LYS A 19 12.79 2.11 -3.50
N GLY A 20 13.74 3.02 -3.71
CA GLY A 20 14.66 3.04 -4.83
C GLY A 20 15.86 2.18 -4.53
N PHE A 21 16.82 2.22 -5.44
CA PHE A 21 18.09 1.48 -5.40
C PHE A 21 18.87 1.61 -4.07
N THR A 22 18.55 2.62 -3.25
CA THR A 22 19.12 2.83 -1.92
C THR A 22 18.65 1.83 -0.86
N GLN A 23 17.50 1.17 -1.05
CA GLN A 23 17.00 0.17 -0.11
C GLN A 23 17.27 -1.24 -0.61
N LEU A 24 18.09 -2.00 0.12
CA LEU A 24 18.29 -3.41 -0.15
C LEU A 24 16.97 -4.17 -0.04
N THR A 25 16.68 -4.97 -1.06
CA THR A 25 15.55 -5.91 -1.09
C THR A 25 16.10 -7.34 -1.04
N SER A 26 15.26 -8.35 -0.76
CA SER A 26 15.67 -9.76 -0.83
C SER A 26 16.40 -10.18 -2.12
N LYS A 27 16.23 -9.43 -3.23
CA LYS A 27 16.88 -9.70 -4.51
C LYS A 27 18.26 -9.07 -4.66
N LEU A 28 18.57 -8.06 -3.85
CA LEU A 28 19.78 -7.23 -3.97
C LEU A 28 20.86 -7.59 -2.95
N GLY A 29 20.52 -8.41 -1.94
CA GLY A 29 21.45 -8.81 -0.89
C GLY A 29 22.14 -10.15 -1.18
N PRO A 30 23.13 -10.54 -0.36
CA PRO A 30 23.76 -11.87 -0.42
C PRO A 30 22.76 -12.98 -0.09
N LYS A 31 23.15 -14.25 -0.30
CA LYS A 31 22.29 -15.44 -0.12
C LYS A 31 21.50 -15.48 1.20
N ASN A 32 22.08 -14.96 2.29
CA ASN A 32 21.47 -14.96 3.64
C ASN A 32 20.64 -13.69 3.95
N PHE A 33 20.42 -12.81 2.97
CA PHE A 33 19.63 -11.60 3.14
C PHE A 33 18.12 -11.89 3.02
N TYR A 34 17.58 -12.56 4.03
CA TYR A 34 16.18 -13.00 4.09
C TYR A 34 15.22 -11.87 4.52
N LYS A 35 15.20 -10.79 3.74
CA LYS A 35 14.32 -9.63 4.00
C LYS A 35 12.95 -9.80 3.33
N GLY A 36 11.88 -9.79 4.12
CA GLY A 36 10.51 -9.85 3.63
C GLY A 36 10.05 -8.61 2.83
N LYS A 37 8.80 -8.64 2.33
CA LYS A 37 8.19 -7.54 1.56
C LYS A 37 7.19 -6.68 2.36
N GLY A 38 7.17 -6.82 3.68
CA GLY A 38 6.20 -6.14 4.54
C GLY A 38 4.82 -6.81 4.55
N VAL A 39 4.74 -8.07 4.13
CA VAL A 39 3.53 -8.88 4.22
C VAL A 39 3.37 -9.36 5.68
N PRO A 40 2.19 -9.22 6.29
CA PRO A 40 1.90 -9.79 7.60
C PRO A 40 2.08 -11.32 7.63
N SER A 41 2.38 -11.88 8.79
CA SER A 41 2.54 -13.33 8.93
C SER A 41 1.19 -14.05 9.05
N THR A 42 0.97 -15.05 8.21
CA THR A 42 -0.24 -15.91 8.25
C THR A 42 -0.15 -17.00 9.34
N GLY A 43 1.02 -17.19 9.92
CA GLY A 43 1.32 -18.31 10.79
C GLY A 43 2.76 -18.27 11.29
N HIS A 44 3.30 -19.43 11.67
CA HIS A 44 4.66 -19.53 12.21
C HIS A 44 5.36 -20.84 11.81
N HIS A 45 6.69 -20.83 11.88
CA HIS A 45 7.50 -22.03 11.68
C HIS A 45 7.54 -22.88 12.95
N THR A 46 7.50 -24.20 12.81
CA THR A 46 7.70 -25.16 13.90
C THR A 46 9.18 -25.44 14.12
N ARG A 47 9.49 -26.09 15.25
CA ARG A 47 10.85 -26.53 15.59
C ARG A 47 11.52 -27.40 14.52
N LYS A 48 10.73 -28.14 13.72
CA LYS A 48 11.23 -29.01 12.63
C LYS A 48 11.22 -28.33 11.25
N GLY A 49 11.06 -27.00 11.20
CA GLY A 49 11.11 -26.22 9.96
C GLY A 49 9.83 -26.24 9.11
N THR A 50 8.79 -26.97 9.53
CA THR A 50 7.48 -26.92 8.87
C THR A 50 6.79 -25.58 9.18
N TYR A 51 5.78 -25.19 8.39
CA TYR A 51 5.01 -23.98 8.61
C TYR A 51 3.56 -24.31 8.97
N VAL A 52 3.04 -23.69 10.03
CA VAL A 52 1.66 -23.86 10.48
C VAL A 52 0.89 -22.58 10.19
N ILE A 53 -0.15 -22.70 9.36
CA ILE A 53 -1.06 -21.60 9.02
C ILE A 53 -2.12 -21.47 10.11
N LEU A 54 -2.34 -20.24 10.59
CA LEU A 54 -3.37 -19.93 11.58
C LEU A 54 -4.58 -19.34 10.85
N LYS A 55 -5.75 -19.98 10.98
CA LYS A 55 -6.98 -19.52 10.33
C LYS A 55 -7.37 -18.11 10.77
N ASP A 56 -7.17 -17.79 12.05
CA ASP A 56 -7.49 -16.48 12.61
C ASP A 56 -6.63 -15.33 12.04
N ARG A 57 -5.51 -15.64 11.38
CA ARG A 57 -4.65 -14.64 10.74
C ARG A 57 -4.89 -14.51 9.24
N LEU A 58 -5.75 -15.35 8.66
CA LEU A 58 -6.15 -15.22 7.26
C LEU A 58 -7.19 -14.10 7.14
N PRO A 59 -7.04 -13.19 6.17
CA PRO A 59 -8.07 -12.18 5.91
C PRO A 59 -9.28 -12.81 5.23
N ASP A 60 -10.45 -12.66 5.85
CA ASP A 60 -11.72 -13.09 5.28
C ASP A 60 -12.41 -11.92 4.56
N TYR A 61 -12.50 -12.00 3.24
CA TYR A 61 -13.18 -11.00 2.43
C TYR A 61 -14.65 -11.37 2.26
N ILE A 62 -15.53 -10.66 2.96
CA ILE A 62 -16.99 -10.81 2.81
C ILE A 62 -17.43 -10.04 1.58
N VAL A 63 -17.54 -10.75 0.46
CA VAL A 63 -17.98 -10.18 -0.82
C VAL A 63 -19.50 -10.35 -0.94
N PRO A 64 -20.29 -9.26 -0.95
CA PRO A 64 -21.73 -9.34 -1.14
C PRO A 64 -22.09 -9.64 -2.60
N ASP A 65 -23.27 -10.21 -2.84
CA ASP A 65 -23.81 -10.33 -4.18
C ASP A 65 -24.30 -8.97 -4.69
N LEU A 66 -23.98 -8.66 -5.96
CA LEU A 66 -24.28 -7.39 -6.62
C LEU A 66 -25.29 -7.54 -7.77
N THR A 67 -25.95 -8.70 -7.89
CA THR A 67 -27.00 -8.91 -8.89
C THR A 67 -28.11 -7.87 -8.75
N GLY A 68 -28.39 -7.10 -9.81
CA GLY A 68 -29.41 -6.04 -9.80
C GLY A 68 -29.00 -4.71 -9.14
N PHE A 69 -27.73 -4.51 -8.82
CA PHE A 69 -27.25 -3.27 -8.23
C PHE A 69 -27.34 -2.10 -9.22
N LYS A 70 -28.14 -1.07 -8.87
CA LYS A 70 -28.45 0.06 -9.76
C LYS A 70 -27.33 1.09 -9.85
N LEU A 71 -26.48 1.19 -8.83
CA LEU A 71 -25.44 2.21 -8.75
C LEU A 71 -24.21 1.82 -9.56
N LYS A 72 -23.55 2.81 -10.14
CA LYS A 72 -22.32 2.66 -10.94
C LYS A 72 -21.17 3.41 -10.27
N PRO A 73 -19.89 3.08 -10.57
CA PRO A 73 -18.73 3.75 -9.96
C PRO A 73 -18.58 5.23 -10.33
N TYR A 74 -19.26 5.67 -11.38
CA TYR A 74 -19.21 7.04 -11.89
C TYR A 74 -20.61 7.68 -11.88
N VAL A 75 -20.62 9.00 -11.76
CA VAL A 75 -21.82 9.84 -11.70
C VAL A 75 -21.92 10.67 -12.98
N ALA A 76 -23.14 11.03 -13.37
CA ALA A 76 -23.39 11.96 -14.47
C ALA A 76 -23.00 13.40 -14.08
N TYR A 77 -22.49 14.15 -15.05
CA TYR A 77 -22.08 15.55 -14.85
C TYR A 77 -23.23 16.50 -14.48
N GLU A 78 -24.47 16.11 -14.80
CA GLU A 78 -25.67 16.93 -14.64
C GLU A 78 -26.27 16.85 -13.22
N SER A 79 -25.63 16.13 -12.30
CA SER A 79 -26.11 16.01 -10.92
C SER A 79 -26.04 17.35 -10.17
N LYS A 80 -27.12 17.69 -9.45
CA LYS A 80 -27.19 18.91 -8.64
C LYS A 80 -26.24 18.86 -7.45
N VAL A 81 -25.60 19.99 -7.14
CA VAL A 81 -24.73 20.13 -5.96
C VAL A 81 -25.61 20.17 -4.71
N VAL A 82 -25.30 19.34 -3.72
CA VAL A 82 -25.98 19.30 -2.43
C VAL A 82 -25.04 19.88 -1.37
N GLU A 83 -25.47 20.91 -0.66
CA GLU A 83 -24.71 21.47 0.45
C GLU A 83 -24.71 20.49 1.63
N ALA A 84 -23.52 20.17 2.17
CA ALA A 84 -23.42 19.29 3.31
C ALA A 84 -23.94 20.01 4.57
N LYS A 85 -24.98 19.45 5.21
CA LYS A 85 -25.39 19.90 6.55
C LYS A 85 -24.25 19.62 7.53
N LYS A 86 -23.76 20.69 8.14
CA LYS A 86 -22.76 20.68 9.20
C LYS A 86 -23.36 20.20 10.51
#